data_AF-A0A5C5ARQ3-F1
#
_entry.id   AF-A0A5C5ARQ3-F1
#
_cell.length_a   1.000
_cell.length_b   1.000
_cell.length_c   1.000
_cell.angle_alpha   90.00
_cell.angle_beta   90.00
_cell.angle_gamma   90.00
#
_symmetry.space_group_name_H-M   'P 1'
#
loop_
_entity.id
_entity.type
_entity.pdbx_description
1 polymer ?
#
loop_
_entity_poly.entity_id
_entity_poly.type
_entity_poly.pdbx_seq_one_letter_code
_entity_poly.pdbx_strand_id
1 'polypeptide(L)'
;MNRNIIIRKKESPVHKHIGALVMDNERRDSNRKLTELENTTLEHALRLLSHSELVETLLLNGEKIPSSIKKNTDLVEYVKSKFARRDMPISVYTNLREKAFNPELNTTDGFFLTYSGKVKNLTEEKLDEFIMASNKEYDEDGAAYKAVIKKESYENKRCKLLVNRIHYGYVFDKHSMFSTKFVDENKIWVEIDFDKEIIFFQTSNVVKFRAVKTIVKDFLRIVTGINSLNLNAPRLSQTLDMKLESDKAISYSINPATTKLLDLFMQLENDTTNFGGFECQEIVFDHKDSNKKNRKERIDRQGYGGGDLLKKEDVKKLVLDNRDILEIEFLLAYNQDLGNGSTRKHTIVAGINNRKKDYLRIYIKNNDLNIKRILRKAYFDLKEVFIEHYADNKLKSDEKIKKLLGI
;
A
#
# COMPACT_ATOMS: atom_id res chain seq x y z
N MET A 1 6.65 64.30 -28.14
CA MET A 1 7.57 63.39 -28.87
C MET A 1 8.44 62.66 -27.86
N ASN A 2 8.10 61.43 -27.49
CA ASN A 2 8.94 60.57 -26.63
C ASN A 2 9.30 59.31 -27.41
N ARG A 3 10.61 59.09 -27.63
CA ARG A 3 11.17 57.87 -28.26
C ARG A 3 11.42 56.84 -27.16
N ASN A 4 10.77 55.68 -27.24
CA ASN A 4 11.11 54.51 -26.43
C ASN A 4 12.31 53.78 -27.03
N ILE A 5 13.35 53.59 -26.21
CA ILE A 5 14.53 52.78 -26.49
C ILE A 5 14.20 51.33 -26.12
N ILE A 6 14.33 50.40 -27.08
CA ILE A 6 14.26 48.95 -26.83
C ILE A 6 15.69 48.45 -26.61
N ILE A 7 16.03 48.10 -25.37
CA ILE A 7 17.28 47.38 -25.06
C ILE A 7 17.01 45.88 -25.26
N ARG A 8 17.51 45.30 -26.34
CA ARG A 8 17.61 43.83 -26.47
C ARG A 8 18.79 43.33 -25.63
N LYS A 9 18.51 42.66 -24.51
CA LYS A 9 19.53 41.86 -23.81
C LYS A 9 19.96 40.71 -24.74
N LYS A 10 21.20 40.76 -25.23
CA LYS A 10 21.90 39.59 -25.79
C LYS A 10 22.20 38.64 -24.62
N GLU A 11 21.53 37.50 -24.58
CA GLU A 11 21.95 36.40 -23.71
C GLU A 11 23.36 35.92 -24.12
N SER A 12 24.21 35.71 -23.12
CA SER A 12 25.59 35.24 -23.30
C SER A 12 25.62 33.82 -23.88
N PRO A 13 26.49 33.53 -24.88
CA PRO A 13 26.63 32.19 -25.48
C PRO A 13 27.04 31.09 -24.48
N VAL A 14 27.57 31.48 -23.32
CA VAL A 14 28.12 30.57 -22.30
C VAL A 14 27.02 29.76 -21.61
N HIS A 15 25.81 30.30 -21.44
CA HIS A 15 24.71 29.56 -20.79
C HIS A 15 24.03 28.52 -21.69
N LYS A 16 24.08 28.69 -23.02
CA LYS A 16 23.56 27.68 -23.96
C LYS A 16 24.47 26.45 -24.07
N HIS A 17 25.79 26.61 -23.93
CA HIS A 17 26.72 25.48 -23.98
C HIS A 17 26.74 24.65 -22.68
N ILE A 18 26.56 25.27 -21.51
CA ILE A 18 26.48 24.53 -20.24
C ILE A 18 25.18 23.72 -20.17
N GLY A 19 24.03 24.28 -20.59
CA GLY A 19 22.77 23.53 -20.64
C GLY A 19 22.78 22.35 -21.62
N ALA A 20 23.46 22.49 -22.76
CA ALA A 20 23.63 21.40 -23.72
C ALA A 20 24.61 20.31 -23.23
N LEU A 21 25.70 20.68 -22.54
CA LEU A 21 26.66 19.73 -21.97
C LEU A 21 26.11 18.96 -20.77
N VAL A 22 25.25 19.57 -19.95
CA VAL A 22 24.58 18.90 -18.81
C VAL A 22 23.52 17.91 -19.32
N MET A 23 22.73 18.27 -20.33
CA MET A 23 21.78 17.34 -20.97
C MET A 23 22.48 16.23 -21.78
N ASP A 24 23.64 16.49 -22.39
CA ASP A 24 24.44 15.45 -23.05
C ASP A 24 25.13 14.51 -22.04
N ASN A 25 25.50 14.97 -20.85
CA ASN A 25 26.05 14.09 -19.81
C ASN A 25 24.96 13.22 -19.15
N GLU A 26 23.75 13.76 -18.92
CA GLU A 26 22.61 12.95 -18.46
C GLU A 26 22.14 11.92 -19.52
N ARG A 27 22.27 12.24 -20.82
CA ARG A 27 22.03 11.29 -21.91
C ARG A 27 23.17 10.30 -22.14
N ARG A 28 24.41 10.66 -21.84
CA ARG A 28 25.58 9.75 -22.01
C ARG A 28 25.64 8.66 -20.96
N ASP A 29 25.09 8.89 -19.76
CA ASP A 29 25.00 7.87 -18.70
C ASP A 29 23.73 7.02 -18.74
N SER A 30 22.70 7.43 -19.50
CA SER A 30 21.43 6.72 -19.53
C SER A 30 21.56 5.34 -20.17
N ASN A 31 22.41 5.15 -21.18
CA ASN A 31 22.58 3.87 -21.91
C ASN A 31 23.99 3.26 -21.72
N ARG A 32 24.58 3.38 -20.53
CA ARG A 32 25.90 2.81 -20.26
C ARG A 32 25.90 1.27 -20.30
N LYS A 33 27.08 0.69 -20.55
CA LYS A 33 27.27 -0.77 -20.42
C LYS A 33 27.08 -1.17 -18.95
N LEU A 34 26.34 -2.25 -18.72
CA LEU A 34 26.26 -2.89 -17.41
C LEU A 34 27.60 -3.50 -17.03
N THR A 35 27.98 -3.35 -15.77
CA THR A 35 29.12 -4.07 -15.17
C THR A 35 28.85 -5.58 -15.12
N GLU A 36 29.87 -6.40 -14.89
CA GLU A 36 29.70 -7.85 -14.75
C GLU A 36 28.71 -8.21 -13.63
N LEU A 37 28.84 -7.56 -12.47
CA LEU A 37 27.92 -7.73 -11.35
C LEU A 37 26.48 -7.34 -11.70
N GLU A 38 26.29 -6.23 -12.41
CA GLU A 38 24.96 -5.79 -12.87
C GLU A 38 24.36 -6.74 -13.91
N ASN A 39 25.18 -7.31 -14.79
CA ASN A 39 24.71 -8.35 -15.72
C ASN A 39 24.26 -9.60 -14.96
N THR A 40 25.05 -10.10 -14.01
CA THR A 40 24.66 -11.24 -13.15
C THR A 40 23.37 -10.94 -12.39
N THR A 41 23.24 -9.71 -11.87
CA THR A 41 22.04 -9.26 -11.16
C THR A 41 20.83 -9.17 -12.08
N LEU A 42 21.01 -8.66 -13.31
CA LEU A 42 19.97 -8.63 -14.33
C LEU A 42 19.51 -10.04 -14.69
N GLU A 43 20.42 -10.99 -14.89
CA GLU A 43 20.05 -12.37 -15.18
C GLU A 43 19.22 -13.00 -14.06
N HIS A 44 19.60 -12.76 -12.81
CA HIS A 44 18.83 -13.22 -11.67
C HIS A 44 17.45 -12.54 -11.63
N ALA A 45 17.37 -11.22 -11.81
CA ALA A 45 16.10 -10.50 -11.85
C ALA A 45 15.16 -11.04 -12.94
N LEU A 46 15.67 -11.28 -14.14
CA LEU A 46 14.89 -11.82 -15.27
C LEU A 46 14.39 -13.25 -15.03
N ARG A 47 15.04 -14.04 -14.17
CA ARG A 47 14.56 -15.37 -13.75
C ARG A 47 13.42 -15.29 -12.74
N LEU A 48 13.38 -14.24 -11.91
CA LEU A 48 12.38 -14.06 -10.87
C LEU A 48 11.09 -13.40 -11.40
N LEU A 49 11.20 -12.54 -12.41
CA LEU A 49 10.07 -11.78 -12.95
C LEU A 49 9.21 -12.60 -13.92
N SER A 50 7.90 -12.46 -13.79
CA SER A 50 6.94 -13.02 -14.75
C SER A 50 6.87 -12.22 -16.05
N HIS A 51 6.30 -12.82 -17.11
CA HIS A 51 6.12 -12.16 -18.40
C HIS A 51 5.34 -10.84 -18.28
N SER A 52 4.25 -10.82 -17.52
CA SER A 52 3.43 -9.62 -17.31
C SER A 52 4.22 -8.52 -16.60
N GLU A 53 5.06 -8.88 -15.62
CA GLU A 53 5.89 -7.93 -14.89
C GLU A 53 6.99 -7.32 -15.76
N LEU A 54 7.61 -8.12 -16.63
CA LEU A 54 8.59 -7.64 -17.60
C LEU A 54 7.95 -6.69 -18.61
N VAL A 55 6.82 -7.08 -19.20
CA VAL A 55 6.07 -6.25 -20.15
C VAL A 55 5.69 -4.91 -19.52
N GLU A 56 5.11 -4.93 -18.32
CA GLU A 56 4.74 -3.71 -17.60
C GLU A 56 5.95 -2.79 -17.38
N THR A 57 7.07 -3.33 -16.89
CA THR A 57 8.27 -2.52 -16.63
C THR A 57 8.81 -1.89 -17.90
N LEU A 58 8.85 -2.64 -19.00
CA LEU A 58 9.31 -2.14 -20.30
C LEU A 58 8.39 -1.02 -20.83
N LEU A 59 7.08 -1.24 -20.83
CA LEU A 59 6.11 -0.25 -21.31
C LEU A 59 6.13 1.04 -20.49
N LEU A 60 6.26 0.95 -19.16
CA LEU A 60 6.37 2.13 -18.28
C LEU A 60 7.62 2.97 -18.57
N ASN A 61 8.68 2.34 -19.11
CA ASN A 61 9.89 3.02 -19.53
C ASN A 61 9.87 3.41 -21.02
N GLY A 62 8.71 3.33 -21.68
CA GLY A 62 8.54 3.72 -23.08
C GLY A 62 9.07 2.72 -24.11
N GLU A 63 9.44 1.51 -23.68
CA GLU A 63 9.97 0.48 -24.59
C GLU A 63 8.84 -0.13 -25.43
N LYS A 64 9.07 -0.20 -26.74
CA LYS A 64 8.16 -0.87 -27.67
C LYS A 64 8.55 -2.34 -27.78
N ILE A 65 7.69 -3.21 -27.29
CA ILE A 65 7.88 -4.67 -27.38
C ILE A 65 7.36 -5.13 -28.76
N PRO A 66 8.18 -5.80 -29.58
CA PRO A 66 7.73 -6.37 -30.85
C PRO A 66 6.53 -7.31 -30.65
N SER A 67 5.51 -7.19 -31.51
CA SER A 67 4.28 -8.01 -31.44
C SER A 67 4.51 -9.51 -31.65
N SER A 68 5.68 -9.89 -32.18
CA SER A 68 6.14 -11.26 -32.32
C SER A 68 6.53 -11.92 -30.99
N ILE A 69 6.90 -11.13 -29.97
CA ILE A 69 7.34 -11.65 -28.68
C ILE A 69 6.12 -11.96 -27.81
N LYS A 70 5.78 -13.25 -27.71
CA LYS A 70 4.65 -13.73 -26.90
C LYS A 70 5.06 -14.58 -25.70
N LYS A 71 6.25 -15.17 -25.72
CA LYS A 71 6.75 -16.06 -24.65
C LYS A 71 7.70 -15.33 -23.73
N ASN A 72 7.75 -15.76 -22.47
CA ASN A 72 8.66 -15.19 -21.48
C ASN A 72 10.14 -15.35 -21.88
N THR A 73 10.52 -16.51 -22.41
CA THR A 73 11.89 -16.80 -22.87
C THR A 73 12.36 -15.80 -23.93
N ASP A 74 11.50 -15.51 -24.90
CA ASP A 74 11.82 -14.62 -26.02
C ASP A 74 11.94 -13.17 -25.53
N LEU A 75 11.12 -12.79 -24.54
CA LEU A 75 11.19 -11.47 -23.90
C LEU A 75 12.46 -11.30 -23.06
N VAL A 76 12.86 -12.33 -22.32
CA VAL A 76 14.11 -12.34 -21.53
C VAL A 76 15.31 -12.15 -22.46
N GLU A 77 15.39 -12.91 -23.55
CA GLU A 77 16.47 -12.76 -24.54
C GLU A 77 16.45 -11.40 -25.24
N TYR A 78 15.25 -10.88 -25.55
CA TYR A 78 15.11 -9.53 -26.08
C TYR A 78 15.71 -8.48 -25.13
N VAL A 79 15.35 -8.52 -23.84
CA VAL A 79 15.88 -7.59 -22.83
C VAL A 79 17.40 -7.72 -22.70
N LYS A 80 17.93 -8.93 -22.59
CA LYS A 80 19.39 -9.18 -22.53
C LYS A 80 20.10 -8.60 -23.75
N SER A 81 19.57 -8.85 -24.94
CA SER A 81 20.17 -8.36 -26.20
C SER A 81 20.18 -6.83 -26.28
N LYS A 82 19.14 -6.17 -25.77
CA LYS A 82 19.03 -4.71 -25.74
C LYS A 82 20.05 -4.07 -24.80
N PHE A 83 20.26 -4.63 -23.60
CA PHE A 83 21.33 -4.18 -22.70
C PHE A 83 22.73 -4.44 -23.28
N ALA A 84 22.94 -5.60 -23.91
CA ALA A 84 24.22 -5.92 -24.55
C ALA A 84 24.58 -4.92 -25.66
N ARG A 85 23.58 -4.44 -26.41
CA ARG A 85 23.72 -3.44 -27.48
C ARG A 85 23.72 -1.99 -27.00
N ARG A 86 23.47 -1.73 -25.71
CA ARG A 86 23.29 -0.38 -25.14
C ARG A 86 22.07 0.37 -25.71
N ASP A 87 21.08 -0.38 -26.14
CA ASP A 87 19.81 0.14 -26.66
C ASP A 87 18.76 0.33 -25.56
N MET A 88 19.10 0.07 -24.30
CA MET A 88 18.18 0.11 -23.16
C MET A 88 18.73 1.00 -22.05
N PRO A 89 17.90 1.91 -21.50
CA PRO A 89 18.31 2.76 -20.40
C PRO A 89 18.61 2.00 -19.10
N ILE A 90 19.57 2.51 -18.32
CA ILE A 90 19.93 2.03 -17.00
C ILE A 90 18.78 2.15 -15.99
N SER A 91 17.83 3.07 -16.23
CA SER A 91 16.59 3.16 -15.48
C SER A 91 15.76 1.89 -15.60
N VAL A 92 15.73 1.25 -16.79
CA VAL A 92 15.04 -0.03 -16.99
C VAL A 92 15.69 -1.13 -16.15
N TYR A 93 17.03 -1.20 -16.13
CA TYR A 93 17.76 -2.15 -15.29
C TYR A 93 17.42 -1.94 -13.81
N THR A 94 17.44 -0.69 -13.36
CA THR A 94 17.13 -0.31 -11.97
C THR A 94 15.71 -0.74 -11.59
N ASN A 95 14.74 -0.50 -12.47
CA ASN A 95 13.34 -0.86 -12.27
C ASN A 95 13.12 -2.39 -12.27
N LEU A 96 13.78 -3.13 -13.16
CA LEU A 96 13.74 -4.60 -13.19
C LEU A 96 14.33 -5.18 -11.90
N ARG A 97 15.50 -4.70 -11.48
CA ARG A 97 16.15 -5.11 -10.24
C ARG A 97 15.26 -4.83 -9.03
N GLU A 98 14.71 -3.62 -8.94
CA GLU A 98 13.85 -3.24 -7.81
C GLU A 98 12.60 -4.11 -7.74
N LYS A 99 11.95 -4.35 -8.87
CA LYS A 99 10.76 -5.21 -8.93
C LYS A 99 11.05 -6.66 -8.54
N ALA A 100 12.21 -7.19 -8.93
CA ALA A 100 12.60 -8.57 -8.64
C ALA A 100 12.97 -8.78 -7.16
N PHE A 101 13.76 -7.87 -6.59
CA PHE A 101 14.33 -8.04 -5.25
C PHE A 101 13.55 -7.32 -4.15
N ASN A 102 12.57 -6.48 -4.50
CA ASN A 102 11.65 -5.83 -3.56
C ASN A 102 10.18 -6.12 -3.91
N PRO A 103 9.76 -7.40 -3.94
CA PRO A 103 8.39 -7.77 -4.32
C PRO A 103 7.32 -7.15 -3.40
N GLU A 104 7.69 -6.85 -2.15
CA GLU A 104 6.84 -6.18 -1.15
C GLU A 104 6.36 -4.79 -1.57
N LEU A 105 7.08 -4.08 -2.46
CA LEU A 105 6.65 -2.78 -2.99
C LEU A 105 5.40 -2.87 -3.87
N ASN A 106 5.01 -4.08 -4.25
CA ASN A 106 3.95 -4.36 -5.20
C ASN A 106 2.85 -5.24 -4.61
N THR A 107 2.84 -5.43 -3.29
CA THR A 107 1.83 -6.25 -2.62
C THR A 107 0.46 -5.56 -2.61
N THR A 108 -0.60 -6.35 -2.60
CA THR A 108 -1.99 -5.89 -2.39
C THR A 108 -2.39 -6.11 -0.95
N ASP A 109 -1.54 -5.62 -0.04
CA ASP A 109 -1.61 -5.86 1.40
C ASP A 109 -0.96 -4.69 2.13
N GLY A 110 -1.43 -4.40 3.33
CA GLY A 110 -0.85 -3.34 4.11
C GLY A 110 -1.56 -3.05 5.42
N PHE A 111 -0.85 -2.28 6.23
CA PHE A 111 -1.20 -1.95 7.59
C PHE A 111 -1.62 -0.49 7.68
N PHE A 112 -2.71 -0.22 8.39
CA PHE A 112 -3.21 1.10 8.71
C PHE A 112 -2.94 1.42 10.17
N LEU A 113 -2.46 2.64 10.38
CA LEU A 113 -2.31 3.26 11.69
C LEU A 113 -2.90 4.66 11.67
N THR A 114 -3.21 5.18 12.85
CA THR A 114 -3.51 6.60 13.06
C THR A 114 -2.51 7.19 14.03
N TYR A 115 -2.41 8.52 14.01
CA TYR A 115 -1.66 9.29 14.99
C TYR A 115 -2.54 10.44 15.49
N SER A 116 -2.13 11.07 16.59
CA SER A 116 -2.79 12.26 17.11
C SER A 116 -1.86 13.43 16.94
N GLY A 117 -2.28 14.45 16.19
CA GLY A 117 -1.48 15.64 15.98
C GLY A 117 -1.77 16.30 14.65
N LYS A 118 -2.69 17.28 14.67
CA LYS A 118 -3.00 18.06 13.46
C LYS A 118 -1.77 18.81 12.98
N VAL A 119 -1.35 18.50 11.76
CA VAL A 119 -0.29 19.24 11.08
C VAL A 119 -0.90 20.50 10.47
N LYS A 120 -0.53 21.67 10.99
CA LYS A 120 -1.00 22.96 10.46
C LYS A 120 -0.02 23.50 9.44
N ASN A 121 -0.52 23.99 8.31
CA ASN A 121 0.26 24.72 7.30
C ASN A 121 1.49 23.95 6.79
N LEU A 122 1.32 22.64 6.53
CA LEU A 122 2.32 21.84 5.83
C LEU A 122 2.33 22.24 4.35
N THR A 123 3.48 22.68 3.86
CA THR A 123 3.76 22.90 2.45
C THR A 123 4.68 21.79 1.94
N GLU A 124 4.78 21.66 0.63
CA GLU A 124 5.71 20.70 0.02
C GLU A 124 7.16 20.98 0.41
N GLU A 125 7.57 22.25 0.42
CA GLU A 125 8.91 22.69 0.83
C GLU A 125 9.24 22.27 2.27
N LYS A 126 8.32 22.50 3.21
CA LYS A 126 8.50 22.07 4.61
C LYS A 126 8.55 20.56 4.74
N LEU A 127 7.76 19.83 3.94
CA LEU A 127 7.80 18.38 3.92
C LEU A 127 9.19 17.89 3.50
N ASP A 128 9.80 18.50 2.48
CA ASP A 128 11.15 18.17 2.03
C ASP A 128 12.21 18.48 3.11
N GLU A 129 12.10 19.61 3.81
CA GLU A 129 12.94 19.93 4.97
C GLU A 129 12.85 18.86 6.07
N PHE A 130 11.63 18.43 6.42
CA PHE A 130 11.43 17.37 7.43
C PHE A 130 11.97 16.02 6.98
N ILE A 131 11.84 15.69 5.69
CA ILE A 131 12.42 14.46 5.11
C ILE A 131 13.94 14.50 5.20
N MET A 132 14.57 15.62 4.83
CA MET A 132 16.01 15.79 4.95
C MET A 132 16.48 15.64 6.40
N ALA A 133 15.79 16.27 7.36
CA ALA A 133 16.12 16.18 8.78
C ALA A 133 15.94 14.76 9.36
N SER A 134 15.08 13.94 8.75
CA SER A 134 14.81 12.56 9.18
C SER A 134 15.79 11.54 8.59
N ASN A 135 16.48 11.89 7.51
CA ASN A 135 17.44 11.02 6.84
C ASN A 135 18.79 11.05 7.55
N LYS A 136 18.99 10.13 8.50
CA LYS A 136 20.21 10.03 9.30
C LYS A 136 20.58 8.60 9.64
N GLU A 137 21.80 8.44 10.15
CA GLU A 137 22.32 7.20 10.70
C GLU A 137 22.07 7.18 12.20
N TYR A 138 21.70 6.01 12.70
CA TYR A 138 21.38 5.74 14.09
C TYR A 138 22.34 4.67 14.58
N ASP A 139 23.10 5.00 15.60
CA ASP A 139 23.94 4.05 16.32
C ASP A 139 23.18 3.61 17.58
N GLU A 140 22.62 2.40 17.54
CA GLU A 140 22.10 1.70 18.72
C GLU A 140 23.05 0.54 19.04
N ASP A 141 23.31 0.29 20.34
CA ASP A 141 24.26 -0.69 20.87
C ASP A 141 24.35 -2.00 20.06
N GLY A 142 25.35 -2.09 19.17
CA GLY A 142 25.64 -3.28 18.35
C GLY A 142 24.92 -3.39 17.00
N ALA A 143 24.06 -2.43 16.63
CA ALA A 143 23.28 -2.43 15.39
C ALA A 143 23.09 -1.01 14.82
N ALA A 144 24.03 -0.56 13.99
CA ALA A 144 23.86 0.68 13.24
C ALA A 144 22.79 0.50 12.15
N TYR A 145 21.89 1.46 12.01
CA TYR A 145 20.96 1.51 10.88
C TYR A 145 20.84 2.91 10.29
N LYS A 146 20.57 2.97 8.99
CA LYS A 146 20.30 4.22 8.27
C LYS A 146 18.83 4.29 7.88
N ALA A 147 18.18 5.39 8.25
CA ALA A 147 16.86 5.72 7.77
C ALA A 147 16.97 6.53 6.47
N VAL A 148 16.27 6.10 5.42
CA VAL A 148 16.17 6.83 4.16
C VAL A 148 14.69 6.94 3.78
N ILE A 149 14.20 8.16 3.75
CA ILE A 149 12.87 8.56 3.30
C ILE A 149 13.04 9.33 2.00
N LYS A 150 12.30 8.92 0.96
CA LYS A 150 12.19 9.65 -0.31
C LYS A 150 10.73 9.98 -0.58
N LYS A 151 10.45 11.23 -0.93
CA LYS A 151 9.13 11.66 -1.40
C LYS A 151 8.91 11.17 -2.82
N GLU A 152 7.79 10.51 -3.06
CA GLU A 152 7.29 10.16 -4.39
C GLU A 152 6.30 11.21 -4.89
N SER A 153 5.34 11.58 -4.03
CA SER A 153 4.35 12.60 -4.34
C SER A 153 3.84 13.29 -3.07
N TYR A 154 3.33 14.52 -3.26
CA TYR A 154 2.60 15.26 -2.23
C TYR A 154 1.48 16.08 -2.87
N GLU A 155 0.24 15.68 -2.63
CA GLU A 155 -0.94 16.32 -3.21
C GLU A 155 -2.08 16.29 -2.20
N ASN A 156 -2.86 17.38 -2.08
CA ASN A 156 -4.02 17.46 -1.19
C ASN A 156 -3.70 17.04 0.27
N LYS A 157 -2.52 17.42 0.77
CA LYS A 157 -1.98 17.01 2.08
C LYS A 157 -1.92 15.50 2.30
N ARG A 158 -1.79 14.74 1.22
CA ARG A 158 -1.40 13.34 1.25
C ARG A 158 -0.02 13.21 0.65
N CYS A 159 0.90 12.56 1.36
CA CYS A 159 2.21 12.23 0.80
C CYS A 159 2.35 10.72 0.58
N LYS A 160 3.08 10.37 -0.48
CA LYS A 160 3.57 9.01 -0.70
C LYS A 160 5.09 9.03 -0.55
N LEU A 161 5.60 8.15 0.31
CA LEU A 161 6.99 8.06 0.70
C LEU A 161 7.52 6.65 0.45
N LEU A 162 8.71 6.55 -0.12
CA LEU A 162 9.51 5.33 -0.10
C LEU A 162 10.37 5.37 1.16
N VAL A 163 10.09 4.47 2.10
CA VAL A 163 10.81 4.43 3.38
C VAL A 163 11.66 3.18 3.44
N ASN A 164 12.92 3.37 3.78
CA ASN A 164 13.92 2.33 3.83
C ASN A 164 14.69 2.38 5.16
N ARG A 165 14.74 1.23 5.83
CA ARG A 165 15.66 0.98 6.93
C ARG A 165 16.79 0.07 6.44
N ILE A 166 17.99 0.63 6.32
CA ILE A 166 19.20 -0.11 5.96
C ILE A 166 19.88 -0.53 7.26
N HIS A 167 19.92 -1.82 7.53
CA HIS A 167 20.56 -2.40 8.70
C HIS A 167 21.94 -2.94 8.34
N TYR A 168 22.94 -2.61 9.15
CA TYR A 168 24.29 -3.13 9.01
C TYR A 168 24.56 -4.15 10.12
N GLY A 169 24.79 -5.41 9.73
CA GLY A 169 25.03 -6.50 10.65
C GLY A 169 26.30 -7.27 10.34
N TYR A 170 26.62 -8.23 11.19
CA TYR A 170 27.73 -9.16 11.02
C TYR A 170 27.23 -10.60 11.18
N VAL A 171 27.63 -11.50 10.29
CA VAL A 171 27.45 -12.94 10.47
C VAL A 171 28.81 -13.54 10.78
N PHE A 172 28.94 -14.20 11.92
CA PHE A 172 30.13 -14.96 12.28
C PHE A 172 30.06 -16.34 11.63
N ASP A 173 31.00 -16.63 10.72
CA ASP A 173 31.17 -17.96 10.17
C ASP A 173 32.07 -18.79 11.09
N LYS A 174 31.50 -19.85 11.69
CA LYS A 174 32.23 -20.75 12.59
C LYS A 174 33.30 -21.58 11.88
N HIS A 175 33.20 -21.76 10.56
CA HIS A 175 34.19 -22.55 9.82
C HIS A 175 35.43 -21.72 9.50
N SER A 176 35.25 -20.51 8.96
CA SER A 176 36.37 -19.61 8.69
C SER A 176 36.85 -18.85 9.93
N MET A 177 36.08 -18.83 11.03
CA MET A 177 36.33 -18.04 12.25
C MET A 177 36.40 -16.53 12.00
N PHE A 178 35.77 -16.06 10.92
CA PHE A 178 35.69 -14.65 10.57
C PHE A 178 34.24 -14.16 10.53
N SER A 179 34.05 -12.89 10.88
CA SER A 179 32.77 -12.19 10.69
C SER A 179 32.71 -11.55 9.31
N THR A 180 31.63 -11.80 8.58
CA THR A 180 31.33 -11.09 7.33
C THR A 180 30.27 -10.02 7.60
N LYS A 181 30.54 -8.79 7.17
CA LYS A 181 29.56 -7.70 7.22
C LYS A 181 28.47 -7.96 6.16
N PHE A 182 27.21 -7.80 6.55
CA PHE A 182 26.09 -7.82 5.62
C PHE A 182 25.24 -6.57 5.76
N VAL A 183 24.44 -6.31 4.73
CA VAL A 183 23.48 -5.22 4.69
C VAL A 183 22.11 -5.83 4.42
N ASP A 184 21.15 -5.55 5.29
CA ASP A 184 19.75 -5.90 5.10
C ASP A 184 18.90 -4.64 4.88
N GLU A 185 17.89 -4.75 4.04
CA GLU A 185 17.07 -3.63 3.59
C GLU A 185 15.59 -3.89 3.86
N ASN A 186 15.01 -3.10 4.77
CA ASN A 186 13.57 -3.09 5.00
C ASN A 186 12.95 -1.89 4.29
N LYS A 187 12.58 -2.10 3.02
CA LYS A 187 12.03 -1.09 2.11
C LYS A 187 10.54 -1.32 1.84
N ILE A 188 9.70 -0.29 2.05
CA ILE A 188 8.25 -0.32 1.79
C ILE A 188 7.72 1.06 1.34
N TRP A 189 6.56 1.07 0.70
CA TRP A 189 5.79 2.30 0.46
C TRP A 189 4.98 2.67 1.70
N VAL A 190 4.98 3.96 2.02
CA VAL A 190 4.18 4.55 3.09
C VAL A 190 3.39 5.71 2.52
N GLU A 191 2.09 5.73 2.76
CA GLU A 191 1.24 6.88 2.44
C GLU A 191 0.73 7.50 3.74
N ILE A 192 0.75 8.83 3.83
CA ILE A 192 0.28 9.57 5.00
C ILE A 192 -0.75 10.59 4.53
N ASP A 193 -1.97 10.49 5.05
CA ASP A 193 -3.03 11.48 4.89
C ASP A 193 -3.03 12.38 6.13
N PHE A 194 -2.50 13.60 5.99
CA PHE A 194 -2.30 14.50 7.12
C PHE A 194 -3.61 15.11 7.63
N ASP A 195 -4.65 15.20 6.79
CA ASP A 195 -5.95 15.74 7.18
C ASP A 195 -6.78 14.70 7.94
N LYS A 196 -6.69 13.44 7.52
CA LYS A 196 -7.40 12.31 8.17
C LYS A 196 -6.60 11.66 9.29
N GLU A 197 -5.34 12.06 9.48
CA GLU A 197 -4.42 11.51 10.48
C GLU A 197 -4.20 9.98 10.33
N ILE A 198 -4.21 9.50 9.08
CA ILE A 198 -4.07 8.07 8.73
C ILE A 198 -2.73 7.83 8.05
N ILE A 199 -2.12 6.69 8.36
CA ILE A 199 -0.90 6.18 7.74
C ILE A 199 -1.20 4.80 7.18
N PHE A 200 -0.79 4.57 5.95
CA PHE A 200 -0.86 3.28 5.27
C PHE A 200 0.56 2.78 4.95
N PHE A 201 0.85 1.53 5.32
CA PHE A 201 2.13 0.85 5.08
C PHE A 201 1.90 -0.32 4.13
N GLN A 202 2.38 -0.23 2.89
CA GLN A 202 2.18 -1.26 1.87
C GLN A 202 3.22 -2.38 2.01
N THR A 203 2.87 -3.43 2.75
CA THR A 203 3.67 -4.65 2.91
C THR A 203 2.82 -5.75 3.53
N SER A 204 3.07 -7.00 3.16
CA SER A 204 2.53 -8.18 3.84
C SER A 204 3.43 -8.63 5.00
N ASN A 205 4.66 -8.14 5.06
CA ASN A 205 5.69 -8.57 5.98
C ASN A 205 5.66 -7.76 7.29
N VAL A 206 5.30 -8.43 8.38
CA VAL A 206 5.22 -7.83 9.73
C VAL A 206 6.57 -7.31 10.24
N VAL A 207 7.68 -7.94 9.85
CA VAL A 207 9.04 -7.50 10.23
C VAL A 207 9.35 -6.17 9.55
N LYS A 208 9.15 -6.07 8.23
CA LYS A 208 9.32 -4.82 7.48
C LYS A 208 8.42 -3.71 8.02
N PHE A 209 7.14 -4.01 8.25
CA PHE A 209 6.19 -3.08 8.86
C PHE A 209 6.71 -2.55 10.20
N ARG A 210 7.12 -3.43 11.13
CA ARG A 210 7.64 -3.00 12.44
C ARG A 210 8.90 -2.15 12.32
N ALA A 211 9.83 -2.54 11.45
CA ALA A 211 11.08 -1.83 11.24
C ALA A 211 10.85 -0.40 10.74
N VAL A 212 9.95 -0.24 9.77
CA VAL A 212 9.63 1.06 9.14
C VAL A 212 8.66 1.89 9.98
N LYS A 213 7.75 1.26 10.74
CA LYS A 213 6.84 1.94 11.68
C LYS A 213 7.61 2.86 12.63
N THR A 214 8.78 2.44 13.11
CA THR A 214 9.64 3.27 13.98
C THR A 214 10.16 4.52 13.26
N ILE A 215 10.65 4.36 12.02
CA ILE A 215 11.13 5.50 11.21
C ILE A 215 10.00 6.50 10.97
N VAL A 216 8.81 6.00 10.58
CA VAL A 216 7.65 6.85 10.31
C VAL A 216 7.17 7.56 11.57
N LYS A 217 7.23 6.89 12.73
CA LYS A 217 6.92 7.52 14.03
C LYS A 217 7.84 8.69 14.31
N ASP A 218 9.14 8.53 14.12
CA ASP A 218 10.14 9.59 14.37
C ASP A 218 10.02 10.73 13.36
N PHE A 219 9.79 10.41 12.08
CA PHE A 219 9.44 11.40 11.07
C PHE A 219 8.21 12.22 11.48
N LEU A 220 7.13 11.57 11.92
CA LEU A 220 5.91 12.26 12.35
C LEU A 220 6.12 13.10 13.61
N ARG A 221 7.01 12.71 14.53
CA ARG A 221 7.39 13.55 15.68
C ARG A 221 8.01 14.86 15.23
N ILE A 222 8.86 14.83 14.20
CA ILE A 222 9.48 16.02 13.61
C ILE A 222 8.40 16.87 12.93
N VAL A 223 7.54 16.28 12.10
CA VAL A 223 6.49 16.99 11.35
C VAL A 223 5.46 17.64 12.28
N THR A 224 5.05 16.94 13.35
CA THR A 224 4.01 17.41 14.28
C THR A 224 4.55 18.24 15.45
N GLY A 225 5.84 18.14 15.75
CA GLY A 225 6.44 18.71 16.96
C GLY A 225 6.05 17.98 18.26
N ILE A 226 5.43 16.79 18.19
CA ILE A 226 4.94 16.05 19.36
C ILE A 226 5.95 14.96 19.75
N ASN A 227 6.74 15.18 20.80
CA ASN A 227 7.76 14.22 21.24
C ASN A 227 7.20 12.84 21.65
N SER A 228 6.04 12.82 22.32
CA SER A 228 5.37 11.60 22.81
C SER A 228 4.34 11.03 21.81
N LEU A 229 4.45 11.36 20.52
CA LEU A 229 3.54 10.88 19.49
C LEU A 229 3.46 9.35 19.51
N ASN A 230 2.24 8.82 19.49
CA ASN A 230 1.96 7.39 19.45
C ASN A 230 1.20 7.03 18.17
N LEU A 231 1.54 5.88 17.60
CA LEU A 231 0.85 5.31 16.46
C LEU A 231 -0.07 4.20 16.95
N ASN A 232 -1.37 4.34 16.70
CA ASN A 232 -2.40 3.43 17.18
C ASN A 232 -3.08 2.73 16.01
N ALA A 233 -3.73 1.60 16.28
CA ALA A 233 -4.72 1.10 15.32
C ALA A 233 -5.82 2.17 15.13
N PRO A 234 -6.35 2.30 13.91
CA PRO A 234 -7.52 3.11 13.66
C PRO A 234 -8.68 2.71 14.63
N ARG A 235 -9.10 3.63 15.52
CA ARG A 235 -10.29 3.49 16.38
C ARG A 235 -11.62 3.59 15.62
N LEU A 236 -12.31 2.47 15.54
CA LEU A 236 -13.66 2.34 14.99
C LEU A 236 -14.71 2.70 16.07
N SER A 237 -14.86 3.98 16.43
CA SER A 237 -15.76 4.41 17.53
C SER A 237 -17.07 5.01 17.01
N GLN A 238 -18.03 4.17 16.60
CA GLN A 238 -19.42 4.58 16.34
C GLN A 238 -20.40 3.49 16.75
N THR A 239 -21.38 3.84 17.59
CA THR A 239 -22.48 2.95 17.97
C THR A 239 -23.65 3.08 17.01
N LEU A 240 -24.36 1.99 16.76
CA LEU A 240 -25.63 1.98 16.06
C LEU A 240 -26.73 1.82 17.10
N ASP A 241 -27.54 2.86 17.30
CA ASP A 241 -28.67 2.81 18.21
C ASP A 241 -29.87 2.20 17.46
N MET A 242 -30.29 1.00 17.88
CA MET A 242 -31.41 0.29 17.26
C MET A 242 -32.55 0.11 18.23
N LYS A 243 -33.75 0.50 17.79
CA LYS A 243 -35.02 0.16 18.44
C LYS A 243 -35.80 -0.71 17.47
N LEU A 244 -36.20 -1.90 17.91
CA LEU A 244 -37.08 -2.76 17.12
C LEU A 244 -38.49 -2.16 17.07
N GLU A 245 -39.11 -2.20 15.89
CA GLU A 245 -40.56 -2.07 15.74
C GLU A 245 -41.24 -3.39 16.14
N SER A 246 -41.25 -3.71 17.43
CA SER A 246 -42.14 -4.74 17.98
C SER A 246 -42.45 -4.43 19.45
N ASP A 247 -43.60 -4.88 19.94
CA ASP A 247 -44.15 -4.66 21.30
C ASP A 247 -43.27 -5.14 22.48
N LYS A 248 -42.00 -5.48 22.23
CA LYS A 248 -40.98 -5.73 23.24
C LYS A 248 -39.82 -4.76 23.03
N ALA A 249 -39.66 -3.84 23.97
CA ALA A 249 -38.56 -2.88 24.04
C ALA A 249 -37.22 -3.60 24.33
N ILE A 250 -36.69 -4.32 23.35
CA ILE A 250 -35.33 -4.86 23.39
C ILE A 250 -34.43 -3.88 22.65
N SER A 251 -33.57 -3.19 23.40
CA SER A 251 -32.49 -2.38 22.84
C SER A 251 -31.30 -3.30 22.60
N TYR A 252 -30.80 -3.33 21.36
CA TYR A 252 -29.49 -3.93 21.09
C TYR A 252 -28.42 -2.86 21.18
N SER A 253 -27.24 -3.25 21.65
CA SER A 253 -26.03 -2.44 21.61
C SER A 253 -24.99 -3.23 20.82
N ILE A 254 -24.76 -2.84 19.56
CA ILE A 254 -23.77 -3.50 18.71
C ILE A 254 -22.38 -2.91 19.01
N ASN A 255 -21.36 -3.76 18.95
CA ASN A 255 -19.99 -3.35 19.13
C ASN A 255 -19.63 -2.23 18.12
N PRO A 256 -19.09 -1.08 18.58
CA PRO A 256 -18.80 0.04 17.70
C PRO A 256 -17.85 -0.29 16.55
N ALA A 257 -16.88 -1.17 16.81
CA ALA A 257 -15.91 -1.59 15.81
C ALA A 257 -16.58 -2.45 14.73
N THR A 258 -17.48 -3.33 15.14
CA THR A 258 -18.30 -4.15 14.24
C THR A 258 -19.22 -3.28 13.39
N THR A 259 -19.91 -2.32 13.99
CA THR A 259 -20.77 -1.37 13.27
C THR A 259 -20.01 -0.63 12.19
N LYS A 260 -18.84 -0.06 12.51
CA LYS A 260 -18.05 0.69 11.54
C LYS A 260 -17.43 -0.20 10.47
N LEU A 261 -17.07 -1.45 10.79
CA LEU A 261 -16.63 -2.43 9.81
C LEU A 261 -17.74 -2.77 8.80
N LEU A 262 -18.97 -2.97 9.28
CA LEU A 262 -20.14 -3.20 8.43
C LEU A 262 -20.46 -1.96 7.58
N ASP A 263 -20.33 -0.75 8.13
CA ASP A 263 -20.47 0.49 7.35
C ASP A 263 -19.43 0.57 6.24
N LEU A 264 -18.15 0.31 6.54
CA LEU A 264 -17.08 0.26 5.54
C LEU A 264 -17.40 -0.75 4.44
N PHE A 265 -17.85 -1.95 4.79
CA PHE A 265 -18.26 -2.98 3.85
C PHE A 265 -19.40 -2.49 2.94
N MET A 266 -20.46 -1.92 3.51
CA MET A 266 -21.62 -1.44 2.75
C MET A 266 -21.29 -0.26 1.85
N GLN A 267 -20.24 0.50 2.17
CA GLN A 267 -19.74 1.59 1.35
C GLN A 267 -18.85 1.13 0.22
N LEU A 268 -18.33 -0.11 0.25
CA LEU A 268 -17.64 -0.67 -0.89
C LEU A 268 -18.60 -0.96 -2.06
N GLU A 269 -19.89 -1.21 -1.80
CA GLU A 269 -20.94 -1.37 -2.82
C GLU A 269 -21.73 -0.07 -3.01
N ASN A 270 -21.16 0.84 -3.81
CA ASN A 270 -21.79 2.11 -4.15
C ASN A 270 -21.57 2.46 -5.64
N ASP A 271 -22.33 3.42 -6.17
CA ASP A 271 -22.29 3.77 -7.60
C ASP A 271 -20.96 4.41 -8.05
N THR A 272 -20.11 4.80 -7.11
CA THR A 272 -18.81 5.45 -7.37
C THR A 272 -17.63 4.47 -7.31
N THR A 273 -17.84 3.23 -6.83
CA THR A 273 -16.81 2.21 -6.74
C THR A 273 -16.93 1.19 -7.87
N ASN A 274 -15.81 0.58 -8.24
CA ASN A 274 -15.78 -0.50 -9.24
C ASN A 274 -16.12 -1.88 -8.64
N PHE A 275 -16.59 -1.92 -7.38
CA PHE A 275 -16.86 -3.15 -6.66
C PHE A 275 -18.35 -3.50 -6.66
N GLY A 276 -18.65 -4.80 -6.59
CA GLY A 276 -20.02 -5.29 -6.44
C GLY A 276 -20.06 -6.77 -6.06
N GLY A 277 -21.26 -7.31 -5.86
CA GLY A 277 -21.45 -8.75 -5.69
C GLY A 277 -20.73 -9.29 -4.46
N PHE A 278 -20.84 -8.55 -3.36
CA PHE A 278 -20.17 -8.83 -2.10
C PHE A 278 -20.75 -10.09 -1.44
N GLU A 279 -19.86 -10.99 -1.04
CA GLU A 279 -20.24 -12.20 -0.31
C GLU A 279 -19.24 -12.45 0.82
N CYS A 280 -19.68 -12.38 2.08
CA CYS A 280 -18.81 -12.74 3.21
C CYS A 280 -18.53 -14.25 3.18
N GLN A 281 -17.24 -14.61 3.03
CA GLN A 281 -16.77 -15.99 2.94
C GLN A 281 -16.27 -16.53 4.29
N GLU A 282 -15.62 -15.68 5.09
CA GLU A 282 -15.06 -16.02 6.39
C GLU A 282 -15.28 -14.86 7.35
N ILE A 283 -15.64 -15.18 8.60
CA ILE A 283 -15.78 -14.19 9.67
C ILE A 283 -15.25 -14.76 10.98
N VAL A 284 -14.53 -13.94 11.74
CA VAL A 284 -13.96 -14.32 13.03
C VAL A 284 -14.41 -13.31 14.09
N PHE A 285 -15.05 -13.80 15.14
CA PHE A 285 -15.47 -12.99 16.28
C PHE A 285 -14.52 -13.12 17.48
N ASP A 286 -14.52 -12.12 18.37
CA ASP A 286 -14.00 -12.23 19.73
C ASP A 286 -14.73 -13.33 20.52
N HIS A 287 -14.28 -13.78 21.69
CA HIS A 287 -14.97 -14.87 22.44
C HIS A 287 -16.06 -14.33 23.37
N LYS A 288 -17.16 -15.08 23.57
CA LYS A 288 -18.27 -14.72 24.51
C LYS A 288 -17.79 -14.42 25.94
N ASP A 289 -16.82 -15.19 26.43
CA ASP A 289 -16.13 -14.93 27.71
C ASP A 289 -14.86 -14.10 27.48
N SER A 290 -14.94 -12.78 27.67
CA SER A 290 -13.80 -11.85 27.54
C SER A 290 -12.62 -12.16 28.47
N ASN A 291 -12.84 -12.96 29.54
CA ASN A 291 -11.81 -13.46 30.45
C ASN A 291 -10.96 -14.60 29.87
N LYS A 292 -11.38 -15.23 28.77
CA LYS A 292 -10.61 -16.25 28.05
C LYS A 292 -10.05 -15.67 26.74
N LYS A 293 -9.13 -14.70 26.87
CA LYS A 293 -8.49 -13.92 25.80
C LYS A 293 -7.95 -14.69 24.58
N ASN A 294 -7.83 -16.03 24.66
CA ASN A 294 -7.20 -16.87 23.64
C ASN A 294 -8.17 -17.76 22.84
N ARG A 295 -9.47 -17.77 23.13
CA ARG A 295 -10.43 -18.49 22.28
C ARG A 295 -11.01 -17.52 21.25
N LYS A 296 -11.24 -17.97 20.02
CA LYS A 296 -11.82 -17.20 18.92
C LYS A 296 -12.89 -18.06 18.27
N GLU A 297 -14.06 -17.49 17.99
CA GLU A 297 -15.10 -18.20 17.25
C GLU A 297 -14.92 -17.84 15.77
N ARG A 298 -14.22 -18.73 15.05
CA ARG A 298 -14.05 -18.63 13.60
C ARG A 298 -15.22 -19.36 12.95
N ILE A 299 -15.95 -18.67 12.09
CA ILE A 299 -17.01 -19.22 11.28
C ILE A 299 -16.53 -19.24 9.85
N ASP A 300 -16.14 -20.42 9.39
CA ASP A 300 -15.78 -20.66 8.00
C ASP A 300 -17.03 -20.85 7.14
N ARG A 301 -16.88 -20.69 5.82
CA ARG A 301 -17.90 -21.07 4.85
C ARG A 301 -18.32 -22.53 5.07
N GLN A 302 -19.62 -22.77 5.15
CA GLN A 302 -20.20 -24.10 5.34
C GLN A 302 -20.95 -24.53 4.08
N GLY A 303 -20.59 -25.69 3.51
CA GLY A 303 -21.39 -26.42 2.51
C GLY A 303 -21.10 -26.16 1.02
N TYR A 304 -21.65 -27.02 0.17
CA TYR A 304 -21.63 -26.88 -1.30
C TYR A 304 -22.66 -25.84 -1.73
N GLY A 305 -22.20 -24.80 -2.44
CA GLY A 305 -23.02 -23.67 -2.89
C GLY A 305 -22.99 -22.45 -1.97
N GLY A 306 -22.02 -22.38 -1.04
CA GLY A 306 -22.02 -21.42 0.06
C GLY A 306 -22.34 -19.98 -0.35
N GLY A 307 -23.03 -19.28 0.55
CA GLY A 307 -23.46 -17.91 0.37
C GLY A 307 -22.92 -16.99 1.45
N ASP A 308 -23.38 -15.75 1.39
CA ASP A 308 -22.97 -14.66 2.28
C ASP A 308 -23.22 -14.98 3.76
N LEU A 309 -22.14 -15.19 4.53
CA LEU A 309 -22.22 -15.51 5.95
C LEU A 309 -22.95 -14.44 6.76
N LEU A 310 -22.92 -13.17 6.35
CA LEU A 310 -23.64 -12.08 7.04
C LEU A 310 -25.16 -12.20 6.93
N LYS A 311 -25.68 -13.03 6.01
CA LYS A 311 -27.12 -13.29 5.87
C LYS A 311 -27.62 -14.41 6.77
N LYS A 312 -26.73 -15.16 7.43
CA LYS A 312 -27.12 -16.26 8.32
C LYS A 312 -27.56 -15.73 9.69
N GLU A 313 -28.65 -16.30 10.21
CA GLU A 313 -29.26 -15.86 11.48
C GLU A 313 -28.35 -16.06 12.70
N ASP A 314 -27.51 -17.10 12.70
CA ASP A 314 -26.52 -17.32 13.76
C ASP A 314 -25.46 -16.21 13.78
N VAL A 315 -24.96 -15.78 12.63
CA VAL A 315 -24.01 -14.67 12.49
C VAL A 315 -24.65 -13.34 12.90
N LYS A 316 -25.88 -13.05 12.44
CA LYS A 316 -26.62 -11.84 12.85
C LYS A 316 -26.79 -11.79 14.36
N LYS A 317 -27.19 -12.91 14.97
CA LYS A 317 -27.34 -13.00 16.42
C LYS A 317 -26.04 -12.70 17.16
N LEU A 318 -24.90 -13.16 16.65
CA LEU A 318 -23.60 -12.81 17.24
C LEU A 318 -23.32 -11.30 17.20
N VAL A 319 -23.61 -10.64 16.08
CA VAL A 319 -23.48 -9.17 15.96
C VAL A 319 -24.42 -8.45 16.93
N LEU A 320 -25.68 -8.89 17.02
CA LEU A 320 -26.69 -8.34 17.93
C LEU A 320 -26.36 -8.59 19.41
N ASP A 321 -25.66 -9.68 19.72
CA ASP A 321 -25.13 -10.03 21.04
C ASP A 321 -23.83 -9.26 21.39
N ASN A 322 -23.56 -8.12 20.71
CA ASN A 322 -22.41 -7.23 20.95
C ASN A 322 -21.03 -7.88 20.74
N ARG A 323 -20.92 -8.90 19.88
CA ARG A 323 -19.63 -9.54 19.56
C ARG A 323 -18.82 -8.66 18.61
N ASP A 324 -17.50 -8.66 18.80
CA ASP A 324 -16.57 -7.91 17.95
C ASP A 324 -16.10 -8.75 16.76
N ILE A 325 -16.26 -8.24 15.53
CA ILE A 325 -15.67 -8.84 14.33
C ILE A 325 -14.18 -8.50 14.27
N LEU A 326 -13.35 -9.51 14.52
CA LEU A 326 -11.90 -9.40 14.50
C LEU A 326 -11.29 -9.56 13.10
N GLU A 327 -11.95 -10.31 12.23
CA GLU A 327 -11.53 -10.49 10.85
C GLU A 327 -12.72 -10.87 9.97
N ILE A 328 -12.70 -10.38 8.73
CA ILE A 328 -13.69 -10.70 7.71
C ILE A 328 -13.01 -10.84 6.35
N GLU A 329 -13.37 -11.88 5.60
CA GLU A 329 -12.95 -12.13 4.23
C GLU A 329 -14.19 -12.10 3.31
N PHE A 330 -14.05 -11.40 2.19
CA PHE A 330 -15.11 -11.18 1.21
C PHE A 330 -14.69 -11.70 -0.16
N LEU A 331 -15.64 -12.31 -0.85
CA LEU A 331 -15.60 -12.45 -2.30
C LEU A 331 -16.23 -11.20 -2.90
N LEU A 332 -15.48 -10.53 -3.77
CA LEU A 332 -15.82 -9.27 -4.42
C LEU A 332 -15.77 -9.44 -5.93
N ALA A 333 -16.70 -8.83 -6.64
CA ALA A 333 -16.54 -8.56 -8.05
C ALA A 333 -15.88 -7.20 -8.25
N TYR A 334 -14.89 -7.14 -9.14
CA TYR A 334 -14.29 -5.90 -9.61
C TYR A 334 -14.54 -5.73 -11.10
N ASN A 335 -15.22 -4.65 -11.46
CA ASN A 335 -15.60 -4.35 -12.84
C ASN A 335 -14.51 -3.51 -13.51
N GLN A 336 -13.83 -4.10 -14.47
CA GLN A 336 -12.83 -3.40 -15.29
C GLN A 336 -13.50 -2.83 -16.54
N ASP A 337 -13.43 -1.51 -16.73
CA ASP A 337 -13.74 -0.87 -18.02
C ASP A 337 -12.66 -1.18 -19.06
N LEU A 338 -13.08 -1.64 -20.23
CA LEU A 338 -12.22 -1.96 -21.38
C LEU A 338 -12.09 -0.78 -22.37
N GLY A 339 -12.76 0.35 -22.13
CA GLY A 339 -12.66 1.58 -22.92
C GLY A 339 -13.41 1.54 -24.26
N ASN A 340 -14.06 0.42 -24.58
CA ASN A 340 -14.91 0.23 -25.76
C ASN A 340 -16.40 0.10 -25.36
N GLY A 341 -16.76 0.57 -24.16
CA GLY A 341 -18.11 0.43 -23.59
C GLY A 341 -18.42 -0.96 -23.02
N SER A 342 -17.46 -1.89 -22.99
CA SER A 342 -17.62 -3.21 -22.36
C SER A 342 -16.90 -3.30 -21.02
N THR A 343 -17.49 -4.06 -20.08
CA THR A 343 -16.92 -4.31 -18.77
C THR A 343 -16.52 -5.78 -18.63
N ARG A 344 -15.37 -6.01 -17.99
CA ARG A 344 -14.90 -7.35 -17.62
C ARG A 344 -14.95 -7.50 -16.11
N LYS A 345 -15.69 -8.50 -15.63
CA LYS A 345 -15.81 -8.84 -14.21
C LYS A 345 -14.63 -9.71 -13.77
N HIS A 346 -13.99 -9.34 -12.67
CA HIS A 346 -12.94 -10.12 -12.02
C HIS A 346 -13.38 -10.48 -10.61
N THR A 347 -13.15 -11.72 -10.19
CA THR A 347 -13.47 -12.16 -8.84
C THR A 347 -12.24 -12.03 -7.95
N ILE A 348 -12.38 -11.29 -6.86
CA ILE A 348 -11.32 -10.95 -5.91
C ILE A 348 -11.73 -11.42 -4.51
N VAL A 349 -10.78 -11.93 -3.75
CA VAL A 349 -10.89 -12.27 -2.34
C VAL A 349 -10.12 -11.21 -1.57
N ALA A 350 -10.85 -10.38 -0.83
CA ALA A 350 -10.29 -9.29 -0.02
C ALA A 350 -10.68 -9.47 1.44
N GLY A 351 -9.91 -8.91 2.37
CA GLY A 351 -10.22 -9.01 3.78
C GLY A 351 -9.73 -7.84 4.61
N ILE A 352 -10.36 -7.70 5.77
CA ILE A 352 -9.97 -6.75 6.81
C ILE A 352 -9.62 -7.56 8.06
N ASN A 353 -8.43 -7.32 8.61
CA ASN A 353 -7.97 -7.96 9.83
C ASN A 353 -7.76 -6.90 10.92
N ASN A 354 -8.59 -6.98 11.96
CA ASN A 354 -8.60 -6.11 13.12
C ASN A 354 -8.24 -6.88 14.41
N ARG A 355 -7.55 -8.03 14.29
CA ARG A 355 -7.27 -8.92 15.43
C ARG A 355 -6.34 -8.34 16.49
N LYS A 356 -5.54 -7.32 16.15
CA LYS A 356 -4.54 -6.75 17.05
C LYS A 356 -4.83 -5.29 17.32
N LYS A 357 -4.63 -4.88 18.58
CA LYS A 357 -4.78 -3.47 19.00
C LYS A 357 -3.75 -2.52 18.35
N ASP A 358 -2.75 -3.07 17.67
CA ASP A 358 -1.58 -2.31 17.20
C ASP A 358 -1.69 -1.85 15.74
N TYR A 359 -2.62 -2.40 14.95
CA TYR A 359 -2.87 -2.04 13.55
C TYR A 359 -4.20 -2.61 13.04
N LEU A 360 -4.74 -2.00 11.98
CA LEU A 360 -5.74 -2.63 11.11
C LEU A 360 -5.04 -3.04 9.80
N ARG A 361 -5.38 -4.18 9.21
CA ARG A 361 -4.77 -4.64 7.95
C ARG A 361 -5.85 -4.86 6.89
N ILE A 362 -5.61 -4.41 5.67
CA ILE A 362 -6.48 -4.67 4.52
C ILE A 362 -5.65 -5.35 3.45
N TYR A 363 -6.21 -6.41 2.87
CA TYR A 363 -5.51 -7.23 1.90
C TYR A 363 -6.43 -7.72 0.78
N ILE A 364 -5.84 -8.04 -0.36
CA ILE A 364 -6.37 -8.89 -1.42
C ILE A 364 -5.49 -10.13 -1.49
N LYS A 365 -6.10 -11.31 -1.33
CA LYS A 365 -5.43 -12.61 -1.22
C LYS A 365 -5.14 -13.26 -2.57
N ASN A 366 -5.78 -12.81 -3.66
CA ASN A 366 -5.52 -13.35 -4.98
C ASN A 366 -4.06 -13.13 -5.36
N ASN A 367 -3.39 -14.21 -5.75
CA ASN A 367 -2.00 -14.17 -6.21
C ASN A 367 -1.88 -14.43 -7.72
N ASP A 368 -2.97 -14.30 -8.49
CA ASP A 368 -2.93 -14.52 -9.93
C ASP A 368 -2.14 -13.41 -10.63
N LEU A 369 -0.94 -13.79 -11.09
CA LEU A 369 0.02 -12.93 -11.76
C LEU A 369 -0.51 -12.35 -13.08
N ASN A 370 -1.50 -12.98 -13.72
CA ASN A 370 -2.09 -12.52 -14.97
C ASN A 370 -3.02 -11.32 -14.76
N ILE A 371 -3.64 -11.21 -13.59
CA ILE A 371 -4.54 -10.11 -13.23
C ILE A 371 -3.92 -9.14 -12.22
N LYS A 372 -2.61 -9.26 -11.92
CA LYS A 372 -1.90 -8.42 -10.93
C LYS A 372 -2.15 -6.92 -11.10
N ARG A 373 -2.20 -6.42 -12.34
CA ARG A 373 -2.54 -5.01 -12.63
C ARG A 373 -3.95 -4.65 -12.16
N ILE A 374 -4.92 -5.54 -12.36
CA ILE A 374 -6.31 -5.36 -11.89
C ILE A 374 -6.37 -5.44 -10.37
N LEU A 375 -5.69 -6.42 -9.77
CA LEU A 375 -5.62 -6.55 -8.31
C LEU A 375 -5.02 -5.29 -7.66
N ARG A 376 -4.02 -4.67 -8.27
CA ARG A 376 -3.46 -3.39 -7.80
C ARG A 376 -4.45 -2.24 -7.86
N LYS A 377 -5.20 -2.12 -8.96
CA LYS A 377 -6.25 -1.09 -9.09
C LYS A 377 -7.35 -1.30 -8.06
N ALA A 378 -7.83 -2.54 -7.94
CA ALA A 378 -8.79 -2.90 -6.90
C ALA A 378 -8.24 -2.59 -5.50
N TYR A 379 -7.00 -2.94 -5.21
CA TYR A 379 -6.41 -2.65 -3.90
C TYR A 379 -6.32 -1.14 -3.62
N PHE A 380 -5.96 -0.35 -4.63
CA PHE A 380 -5.97 1.11 -4.54
C PHE A 380 -7.38 1.64 -4.23
N ASP A 381 -8.40 1.23 -4.99
CA ASP A 381 -9.80 1.63 -4.78
C ASP A 381 -10.29 1.24 -3.37
N LEU A 382 -9.97 0.02 -2.92
CA LEU A 382 -10.31 -0.48 -1.58
C LEU A 382 -9.67 0.35 -0.47
N LYS A 383 -8.39 0.70 -0.63
CA LYS A 383 -7.64 1.56 0.29
C LYS A 383 -8.23 2.97 0.32
N GLU A 384 -8.62 3.54 -0.81
CA GLU A 384 -9.26 4.87 -0.88
C GLU A 384 -10.60 4.91 -0.15
N VAL A 385 -11.48 3.92 -0.39
CA VAL A 385 -12.74 3.79 0.35
C VAL A 385 -12.46 3.69 1.86
N PHE A 386 -11.46 2.89 2.26
CA PHE A 386 -11.11 2.82 3.67
C PHE A 386 -10.69 4.18 4.22
N ILE A 387 -9.75 4.88 3.58
CA ILE A 387 -9.25 6.17 4.06
C ILE A 387 -10.39 7.21 4.14
N GLU A 388 -11.25 7.28 3.13
CA GLU A 388 -12.40 8.21 3.10
C GLU A 388 -13.46 7.95 4.16
N HIS A 389 -13.83 6.69 4.35
CA HIS A 389 -14.98 6.35 5.19
C HIS A 389 -14.60 6.07 6.64
N TYR A 390 -13.35 5.63 6.89
CA TYR A 390 -12.88 5.37 8.24
C TYR A 390 -12.82 6.65 9.08
N ALA A 391 -12.37 7.77 8.51
CA ALA A 391 -12.24 9.06 9.22
C ALA A 391 -13.57 9.79 9.44
N ASP A 392 -14.66 9.33 8.81
CA ASP A 392 -15.98 9.92 8.98
C ASP A 392 -16.54 9.54 10.35
N ASN A 393 -17.06 10.53 11.09
CA ASN A 393 -17.69 10.39 12.39
C ASN A 393 -19.18 10.01 12.30
N LYS A 394 -19.72 9.83 11.09
CA LYS A 394 -21.09 9.35 10.86
C LYS A 394 -21.09 8.01 10.13
N LEU A 395 -22.13 7.22 10.36
CA LEU A 395 -22.44 6.03 9.58
C LEU A 395 -23.14 6.48 8.30
N LYS A 396 -22.69 5.96 7.15
CA LYS A 396 -23.31 6.26 5.85
C LYS A 396 -24.32 5.20 5.44
N SER A 397 -24.27 4.03 6.06
CA SER A 397 -25.02 2.82 5.67
C SER A 397 -25.98 2.32 6.75
N ASP A 398 -26.38 3.17 7.69
CA ASP A 398 -27.17 2.78 8.87
C ASP A 398 -28.38 1.88 8.51
N GLU A 399 -29.23 2.34 7.58
CA GLU A 399 -30.40 1.58 7.12
C GLU A 399 -30.05 0.26 6.42
N LYS A 400 -28.95 0.24 5.66
CA LYS A 400 -28.46 -1.01 5.03
C LYS A 400 -28.00 -2.02 6.09
N ILE A 401 -27.37 -1.54 7.17
CA ILE A 401 -26.90 -2.37 8.28
C ILE A 401 -28.11 -2.91 9.07
N LYS A 402 -29.08 -2.06 9.43
CA LYS A 402 -30.32 -2.52 10.11
C LYS A 402 -31.05 -3.59 9.31
N LYS A 403 -31.25 -3.35 8.01
CA LYS A 403 -31.86 -4.33 7.10
C LYS A 403 -31.06 -5.63 7.00
N LEU A 404 -29.73 -5.57 6.95
CA LEU A 404 -28.88 -6.76 6.97
C LEU A 404 -29.11 -7.57 8.24
N LEU A 405 -29.21 -6.90 9.38
CA LEU A 405 -29.41 -7.52 10.70
C LEU A 405 -30.86 -7.97 10.95
N GLY A 406 -31.79 -7.66 10.04
CA GLY A 406 -33.20 -8.06 10.13
C GLY A 406 -34.01 -7.24 11.15
N ILE A 407 -33.66 -5.96 11.29
CA ILE A 407 -34.26 -4.99 12.22
C ILE A 407 -35.09 -3.97 11.47
#